data_AF-A0A150QHK7-F1
#
_entry.id   AF-A0A150QHK7-F1
#
_cell.length_a   1.000
_cell.length_b   1.000
_cell.length_c   1.000
_cell.angle_alpha   90.00
_cell.angle_beta   90.00
_cell.angle_gamma   90.00
#
_symmetry.space_group_name_H-M   'P 1'
#
loop_
_entity.id
_entity.type
_entity.pdbx_description
1 polymer ?
#
loop_
_entity_poly.entity_id
_entity_poly.type
_entity_poly.pdbx_seq_one_letter_code
_entity_poly.pdbx_strand_id
1 'polypeptide(L)'
;MSSRAPSGEPAPDAEAGEDRAAAPAREDGAARASVSARSGVRARAALALLALALSLGAVAGVAFQRYAAVHLRALPKVPSCVRGARVALRRPVAVSGTEPRQTASGETVYLTLGEDRAVACALQFDEPLARHLAAALAEQETAPRAARLVELVRDRVPADPAHDRAASAAYMMASATLRGMPQDAPEVRAAAEEIELRHACRFALRRSCPTRPWPPLLVWLTGVPAALSLLALLGLGLAASAARYRRWTERRGR
;
A
#
# COMPACT_ATOMS: atom_id res chain seq x y z
N MET A 1 -12.10 -53.91 38.78
CA MET A 1 -11.16 -54.76 39.53
C MET A 1 -10.14 -53.85 40.21
N SER A 2 -10.08 -53.93 41.55
CA SER A 2 -8.89 -53.77 42.41
C SER A 2 -8.13 -52.43 42.45
N SER A 3 -7.74 -51.85 43.58
CA SER A 3 -7.83 -52.25 44.99
C SER A 3 -7.70 -51.02 45.91
N ARG A 4 -8.37 -51.11 47.07
CA ARG A 4 -8.35 -50.27 48.28
C ARG A 4 -6.97 -50.16 48.96
N ALA A 5 -6.64 -48.96 49.49
CA ALA A 5 -6.45 -48.59 50.94
C ALA A 5 -5.05 -48.92 51.52
N PRO A 6 -4.55 -48.35 52.66
CA PRO A 6 -5.22 -47.65 53.78
C PRO A 6 -4.62 -46.25 54.14
N SER A 7 -5.33 -45.31 54.78
CA SER A 7 -5.82 -45.24 56.17
C SER A 7 -4.70 -45.32 57.22
N GLY A 8 -4.43 -44.18 57.86
CA GLY A 8 -3.59 -44.02 59.05
C GLY A 8 -4.03 -42.74 59.77
N GLU A 9 -4.69 -42.95 60.91
CA GLU A 9 -5.39 -41.99 61.78
C GLU A 9 -4.42 -41.34 62.82
N PRO A 10 -4.88 -40.52 63.79
CA PRO A 10 -4.19 -39.30 64.21
C PRO A 10 -3.52 -39.43 65.59
N ALA A 11 -2.81 -38.40 66.02
CA ALA A 11 -2.63 -38.12 67.45
C ALA A 11 -2.41 -36.61 67.69
N PRO A 12 -3.08 -36.02 68.68
CA PRO A 12 -2.91 -34.64 69.12
C PRO A 12 -1.97 -34.53 70.34
N ASP A 13 -1.75 -33.28 70.73
CA ASP A 13 -1.57 -32.77 72.10
C ASP A 13 -0.27 -32.02 72.43
N ALA A 14 -0.53 -30.96 73.22
CA ALA A 14 0.31 -30.33 74.24
C ALA A 14 1.21 -29.16 73.83
N GLU A 15 0.59 -27.99 73.88
CA GLU A 15 0.94 -26.82 74.72
C GLU A 15 2.37 -26.69 75.28
N ALA A 16 3.00 -25.55 74.98
CA ALA A 16 3.75 -24.67 75.89
C ALA A 16 4.19 -23.46 75.03
N GLY A 17 3.69 -22.24 75.23
CA GLY A 17 4.02 -21.44 76.40
C GLY A 17 5.37 -20.76 76.17
N GLU A 18 5.43 -19.70 75.35
CA GLU A 18 6.52 -18.73 75.45
C GLU A 18 6.04 -17.33 75.06
N ASP A 19 5.85 -16.51 76.10
CA ASP A 19 5.87 -15.05 76.04
C ASP A 19 7.09 -14.56 75.27
N ARG A 20 6.88 -14.03 74.05
CA ARG A 20 7.82 -13.10 73.44
C ARG A 20 7.08 -11.89 72.89
N ALA A 21 7.16 -10.85 73.71
CA ALA A 21 7.43 -9.47 73.33
C ALA A 21 6.69 -8.96 72.08
N ALA A 22 5.72 -8.09 72.34
CA ALA A 22 5.26 -7.10 71.40
C ALA A 22 6.45 -6.35 70.78
N ALA A 23 6.82 -6.74 69.55
CA ALA A 23 7.67 -5.98 68.67
C ALA A 23 6.79 -5.06 67.82
N PRO A 24 7.20 -3.80 67.57
CA PRO A 24 6.35 -2.79 67.01
C PRO A 24 5.89 -3.17 65.59
N ALA A 25 4.59 -3.32 65.45
CA ALA A 25 3.91 -3.18 64.19
C ALA A 25 4.19 -1.77 63.62
N ARG A 26 4.30 -1.72 62.29
CA ARG A 26 4.20 -0.55 61.39
C ARG A 26 5.52 0.13 61.05
N GLU A 27 6.18 -0.37 60.00
CA GLU A 27 6.83 0.50 59.01
C GLU A 27 7.01 -0.16 57.62
N ASP A 28 6.95 -1.50 57.51
CA ASP A 28 7.09 -2.21 56.22
C ASP A 28 5.88 -2.11 55.27
N GLY A 29 4.72 -1.65 55.76
CA GLY A 29 3.50 -1.48 54.95
C GLY A 29 3.59 -0.30 53.96
N ALA A 30 4.29 0.77 54.32
CA ALA A 30 4.39 1.98 53.49
C ALA A 30 5.30 1.79 52.27
N ALA A 31 6.37 0.98 52.41
CA ALA A 31 7.29 0.68 51.32
C ALA A 31 6.67 -0.27 50.26
N ARG A 32 5.88 -1.28 50.67
CA ARG A 32 5.17 -2.16 49.73
C ARG A 32 3.95 -1.50 49.08
N ALA A 33 3.21 -0.66 49.82
CA ALA A 33 2.09 0.10 49.27
C ALA A 33 2.55 1.10 48.19
N SER A 34 3.67 1.80 48.41
CA SER A 34 4.22 2.77 47.45
C SER A 34 4.77 2.14 46.16
N VAL A 35 5.32 0.91 46.23
CA VAL A 35 5.74 0.16 45.03
C VAL A 35 4.54 -0.35 44.23
N SER A 36 3.48 -0.83 44.89
CA SER A 36 2.25 -1.27 44.21
C SER A 36 1.51 -0.11 43.53
N ALA A 37 1.41 1.05 44.18
CA ALA A 37 0.78 2.24 43.63
C ALA A 37 1.53 2.80 42.41
N ARG A 38 2.87 2.84 42.45
CA ARG A 38 3.70 3.25 41.29
C ARG A 38 3.59 2.29 40.11
N SER A 39 3.39 1.00 40.37
CA SER A 39 3.16 0.01 39.30
C SER A 39 1.83 0.23 38.59
N GLY A 40 0.76 0.57 39.33
CA GLY A 40 -0.56 0.88 38.78
C GLY A 40 -0.58 2.14 37.93
N VAL A 41 0.11 3.21 38.36
CA VAL A 41 0.19 4.47 37.59
C VAL A 41 0.94 4.26 36.26
N ARG A 42 2.07 3.54 36.28
CA ARG A 42 2.84 3.24 35.05
C ARG A 42 2.06 2.34 34.09
N ALA A 43 1.36 1.33 34.60
CA ALA A 43 0.51 0.47 33.79
C ALA A 43 -0.65 1.25 33.15
N ARG A 44 -1.32 2.14 33.91
CA ARG A 44 -2.37 3.02 33.38
C ARG A 44 -1.84 3.99 32.33
N ALA A 45 -0.65 4.57 32.54
CA ALA A 45 -0.02 5.46 31.57
C ALA A 45 0.37 4.71 30.27
N ALA A 46 0.92 3.50 30.37
CA ALA A 46 1.23 2.67 29.22
C ALA A 46 -0.04 2.26 28.44
N LEU A 47 -1.11 1.89 29.15
CA LEU A 47 -2.41 1.60 28.54
C LEU A 47 -3.00 2.84 27.85
N ALA A 48 -2.91 4.02 28.47
CA ALA A 48 -3.38 5.27 27.88
C ALA A 48 -2.59 5.63 26.61
N LEU A 49 -1.25 5.49 26.63
CA LEU A 49 -0.40 5.71 25.45
C LEU A 49 -0.73 4.71 24.33
N LEU A 50 -1.01 3.45 24.67
CA LEU A 50 -1.40 2.44 23.69
C LEU A 50 -2.76 2.78 23.07
N ALA A 51 -3.76 3.13 23.89
CA ALA A 51 -5.08 3.54 23.40
C ALA A 51 -5.00 4.80 22.52
N LEU A 52 -4.20 5.79 22.92
CA LEU A 52 -3.92 6.98 22.12
C LEU A 52 -3.25 6.62 20.77
N ALA A 53 -2.22 5.78 20.80
CA ALA A 53 -1.52 5.34 19.60
C ALA A 53 -2.44 4.61 18.62
N LEU A 54 -3.28 3.72 19.12
CA LEU A 54 -4.22 2.94 18.29
C LEU A 54 -5.33 3.82 17.72
N SER A 55 -5.93 4.70 18.52
CA SER A 55 -7.00 5.60 18.07
C SER A 55 -6.50 6.59 17.02
N LEU A 56 -5.40 7.30 17.28
CA LEU A 56 -4.80 8.22 16.32
C LEU A 56 -4.26 7.50 15.08
N GLY A 57 -3.66 6.33 15.27
CA GLY A 57 -3.20 5.48 14.17
C GLY A 57 -4.33 5.02 13.26
N ALA A 58 -5.51 4.68 13.82
CA ALA A 58 -6.69 4.32 13.04
C ALA A 58 -7.21 5.51 12.20
N VAL A 59 -7.29 6.70 12.80
CA VAL A 59 -7.71 7.92 12.08
C VAL A 59 -6.72 8.26 10.95
N ALA A 60 -5.42 8.24 11.24
CA ALA A 60 -4.37 8.45 10.24
C ALA A 60 -4.46 7.42 9.11
N GLY A 61 -4.64 6.14 9.47
CA GLY A 61 -4.75 5.03 8.54
C GLY A 61 -5.94 5.18 7.60
N VAL A 62 -7.13 5.49 8.11
CA VAL A 62 -8.34 5.70 7.29
C VAL A 62 -8.18 6.92 6.39
N ALA A 63 -7.65 8.03 6.91
CA ALA A 63 -7.41 9.24 6.14
C ALA A 63 -6.41 8.99 5.00
N PHE A 64 -5.31 8.28 5.30
CA PHE A 64 -4.32 7.90 4.31
C PHE A 64 -4.88 6.91 3.28
N GLN A 65 -5.68 5.93 3.72
CA GLN A 65 -6.30 4.96 2.82
C GLN A 65 -7.24 5.64 1.80
N ARG A 66 -8.07 6.59 2.25
CA ARG A 66 -8.94 7.38 1.36
C ARG A 66 -8.12 8.19 0.36
N TYR A 67 -7.06 8.84 0.83
CA TYR A 67 -6.12 9.55 -0.05
C TYR A 67 -5.46 8.61 -1.06
N ALA A 68 -4.97 7.45 -0.62
CA ALA A 68 -4.29 6.48 -1.47
C ALA A 68 -5.23 5.85 -2.50
N ALA A 69 -6.48 5.56 -2.14
CA ALA A 69 -7.49 5.03 -3.05
C ALA A 69 -7.78 5.98 -4.23
N VAL A 70 -7.66 7.29 -4.02
CA VAL A 70 -7.90 8.29 -5.07
C VAL A 70 -6.61 8.61 -5.83
N HIS A 71 -5.51 8.87 -5.11
CA HIS A 71 -4.30 9.49 -5.68
C HIS A 71 -3.09 8.55 -5.82
N LEU A 72 -3.07 7.41 -5.14
CA LEU A 72 -1.96 6.44 -5.14
C LEU A 72 -2.44 5.06 -5.62
N ARG A 73 -3.22 5.03 -6.71
CA ARG A 73 -3.76 3.78 -7.23
C ARG A 73 -2.62 2.85 -7.65
N ALA A 74 -2.70 1.59 -7.23
CA ALA A 74 -1.73 0.58 -7.64
C ALA A 74 -1.88 0.31 -9.15
N LEU A 75 -0.76 0.14 -9.85
CA LEU A 75 -0.79 -0.26 -11.25
C LEU A 75 -1.38 -1.68 -11.36
N PRO A 76 -2.46 -1.89 -12.13
CA PRO A 76 -3.06 -3.21 -12.25
C PRO A 76 -2.11 -4.18 -12.95
N LYS A 77 -2.29 -5.48 -12.68
CA LYS A 77 -1.56 -6.54 -13.41
C LYS A 77 -1.96 -6.50 -14.88
N VAL A 78 -0.97 -6.32 -15.73
CA VAL A 78 -1.17 -6.21 -17.17
C VAL A 78 -1.24 -7.61 -17.78
N PRO A 79 -2.28 -7.95 -18.58
CA PRO A 79 -2.35 -9.24 -19.24
C PRO A 79 -1.24 -9.40 -20.29
N SER A 80 -1.01 -10.65 -20.69
CA SER A 80 0.01 -11.01 -21.70
C SER A 80 -0.26 -10.35 -23.05
N CYS A 81 -1.51 -10.15 -23.46
CA CYS A 81 -1.83 -9.54 -24.75
C CYS A 81 -1.24 -8.13 -24.88
N VAL A 82 -1.34 -7.29 -23.83
CA VAL A 82 -0.81 -5.92 -23.87
C VAL A 82 0.71 -5.93 -23.91
N ARG A 83 1.35 -6.89 -23.24
CA ARG A 83 2.81 -7.07 -23.33
C ARG A 83 3.24 -7.45 -24.75
N GLY A 84 2.50 -8.36 -25.39
CA GLY A 84 2.73 -8.73 -26.80
C GLY A 84 2.51 -7.55 -27.75
N ALA A 85 1.39 -6.84 -27.62
CA ALA A 85 1.07 -5.64 -28.38
C ALA A 85 2.15 -4.56 -28.22
N ARG A 86 2.61 -4.31 -26.99
CA ARG A 86 3.69 -3.36 -26.68
C ARG A 86 4.99 -3.70 -27.39
N VAL A 87 5.33 -4.98 -27.52
CA VAL A 87 6.54 -5.40 -28.25
C VAL A 87 6.35 -5.20 -29.74
N ALA A 88 5.19 -5.55 -30.28
CA ALA A 88 4.87 -5.42 -31.70
C ALA A 88 4.85 -3.95 -32.15
N LEU A 89 4.24 -3.06 -31.38
CA LEU A 89 4.13 -1.62 -31.69
C LEU A 89 5.47 -0.88 -31.70
N ARG A 90 6.50 -1.40 -31.03
CA ARG A 90 7.84 -0.77 -31.01
C ARG A 90 8.61 -0.94 -32.32
N ARG A 91 8.21 -1.89 -33.17
CA ARG A 91 8.86 -2.18 -34.45
C ARG A 91 7.79 -2.15 -35.54
N PRO A 92 7.35 -0.95 -35.95
CA PRO A 92 6.33 -0.84 -36.99
C PRO A 92 6.84 -1.49 -38.28
N VAL A 93 5.98 -2.31 -38.89
CA VAL A 93 6.25 -2.95 -40.18
C VAL A 93 5.54 -2.12 -41.23
N ALA A 94 6.20 -1.78 -42.35
CA ALA A 94 5.62 -0.93 -43.39
C ALA A 94 4.51 -1.59 -44.23
N VAL A 95 4.15 -2.84 -43.93
CA VAL A 95 3.16 -3.61 -44.68
C VAL A 95 1.82 -3.51 -43.98
N SER A 96 0.83 -2.90 -44.66
CA SER A 96 -0.56 -2.89 -44.20
C SER A 96 -1.09 -4.32 -44.15
N GLY A 97 -1.79 -4.66 -43.07
CA GLY A 97 -2.44 -5.96 -42.91
C GLY A 97 -3.72 -6.07 -43.72
N THR A 98 -4.35 -7.25 -43.66
CA THR A 98 -5.57 -7.56 -44.42
C THR A 98 -6.85 -7.53 -43.57
N GLU A 99 -6.73 -7.46 -42.24
CA GLU A 99 -7.90 -7.45 -41.36
C GLU A 99 -8.54 -6.06 -41.29
N PRO A 100 -9.84 -5.92 -41.61
CA PRO A 100 -10.54 -4.64 -41.49
C PRO A 100 -10.85 -4.32 -40.04
N ARG A 101 -10.56 -3.08 -39.61
CA ARG A 101 -10.97 -2.55 -38.30
C ARG A 101 -11.85 -1.33 -38.47
N GLN A 102 -12.88 -1.20 -37.66
CA GLN A 102 -13.71 0.00 -37.64
C GLN A 102 -13.12 1.04 -36.68
N THR A 103 -13.00 2.27 -37.16
CA THR A 103 -12.64 3.43 -36.35
C THR A 103 -13.85 3.93 -35.55
N ALA A 104 -13.63 4.91 -34.66
CA ALA A 104 -14.72 5.56 -33.95
C ALA A 104 -15.66 6.36 -34.89
N SER A 105 -15.19 6.79 -36.07
CA SER A 105 -16.00 7.46 -37.09
C SER A 105 -16.81 6.49 -37.97
N GLY A 106 -16.60 5.17 -37.84
CA GLY A 106 -17.21 4.15 -38.67
C GLY A 106 -16.45 3.86 -39.97
N GLU A 107 -15.29 4.48 -40.19
CA GLU A 107 -14.41 4.17 -41.31
C GLU A 107 -13.75 2.80 -41.11
N THR A 108 -13.51 2.09 -42.22
CA THR A 108 -12.77 0.83 -42.20
C THR A 108 -11.30 1.10 -42.52
N VAL A 109 -10.41 0.73 -41.61
CA VAL A 109 -8.95 0.91 -41.73
C VAL A 109 -8.24 -0.42 -41.72
N TYR A 110 -7.12 -0.49 -42.43
CA TYR A 110 -6.24 -1.66 -42.51
C TYR A 110 -4.94 -1.36 -41.79
N LEU A 111 -4.74 -2.03 -40.66
CA LEU A 111 -3.62 -1.80 -39.76
C LEU A 111 -2.51 -2.81 -40.04
N THR A 112 -1.28 -2.47 -39.69
CA THR A 112 -0.17 -3.44 -39.71
C THR A 112 -0.45 -4.56 -38.71
N LEU A 113 0.17 -5.74 -38.88
CA LEU A 113 -0.06 -6.89 -37.97
C LEU A 113 0.19 -6.55 -36.49
N GLY A 114 1.15 -5.66 -36.20
CA GLY A 114 1.46 -5.24 -34.83
C GLY A 114 0.40 -4.31 -34.24
N GLU A 115 -0.09 -3.38 -35.05
CA GLU A 115 -1.18 -2.45 -34.70
C GLU A 115 -2.51 -3.19 -34.56
N ASP A 116 -2.78 -4.14 -35.46
CA ASP A 116 -3.96 -4.99 -35.41
C ASP A 116 -4.04 -5.80 -34.12
N ARG A 117 -2.94 -6.45 -33.72
CA ARG A 117 -2.85 -7.15 -32.42
C ARG A 117 -3.07 -6.24 -31.22
N ALA A 118 -2.64 -4.97 -31.31
CA ALA A 118 -2.89 -4.00 -30.26
C ALA A 118 -4.38 -3.65 -30.16
N VAL A 119 -5.04 -3.41 -31.29
CA VAL A 119 -6.49 -3.15 -31.34
C VAL A 119 -7.29 -4.37 -30.88
N ALA A 120 -6.92 -5.58 -31.33
CA ALA A 120 -7.55 -6.82 -30.88
C ALA A 120 -7.38 -7.05 -29.37
N CYS A 121 -6.23 -6.70 -28.80
CA CYS A 121 -6.04 -6.72 -27.34
C CYS A 121 -6.85 -5.63 -26.64
N ALA A 122 -6.95 -4.42 -27.20
CA ALA A 122 -7.78 -3.34 -26.66
C ALA A 122 -9.26 -3.71 -26.58
N LEU A 123 -9.79 -4.44 -27.58
CA LEU A 123 -11.17 -4.93 -27.60
C LEU A 123 -11.52 -5.83 -26.40
N GLN A 124 -10.52 -6.47 -25.78
CA GLN A 124 -10.74 -7.29 -24.58
C GLN A 124 -11.01 -6.48 -23.32
N PHE A 125 -10.74 -5.16 -23.35
CA PHE A 125 -10.96 -4.27 -22.22
C PHE A 125 -12.15 -3.35 -22.43
N ASP A 126 -12.18 -2.69 -23.59
CA ASP A 126 -13.17 -1.68 -23.91
C ASP A 126 -13.24 -1.47 -25.43
N GLU A 127 -14.42 -1.63 -26.00
CA GLU A 127 -14.64 -1.50 -27.44
C GLU A 127 -14.46 -0.05 -27.95
N PRO A 128 -15.03 0.98 -27.29
CA PRO A 128 -14.75 2.36 -27.64
C PRO A 128 -13.25 2.69 -27.67
N LEU A 129 -12.48 2.26 -26.66
CA LEU A 129 -11.03 2.43 -26.61
C LEU A 129 -10.35 1.82 -27.84
N ALA A 130 -10.75 0.59 -28.22
CA ALA A 130 -10.17 -0.09 -29.38
C ALA A 130 -10.43 0.66 -30.69
N ARG A 131 -11.65 1.18 -30.89
CA ARG A 131 -12.01 1.95 -32.09
C ARG A 131 -11.25 3.28 -32.19
N HIS A 132 -11.05 3.98 -31.06
CA HIS A 132 -10.25 5.21 -31.04
C HIS A 132 -8.76 4.92 -31.20
N LEU A 133 -8.27 3.80 -30.65
CA LEU A 133 -6.90 3.35 -30.88
C LEU A 133 -6.69 3.00 -32.36
N ALA A 134 -7.63 2.30 -33.00
CA ALA A 134 -7.57 1.99 -34.42
C ALA A 134 -7.52 3.27 -35.27
N ALA A 135 -8.35 4.27 -34.94
CA ALA A 135 -8.33 5.58 -35.59
C ALA A 135 -6.97 6.27 -35.42
N ALA A 136 -6.41 6.26 -34.20
CA ALA A 136 -5.10 6.87 -33.94
C ALA A 136 -3.98 6.14 -34.70
N LEU A 137 -4.02 4.82 -34.82
CA LEU A 137 -2.99 4.03 -35.51
C LEU A 137 -3.08 4.11 -37.05
N ALA A 138 -4.27 4.38 -37.59
CA ALA A 138 -4.47 4.57 -39.02
C ALA A 138 -3.89 5.88 -39.56
N GLU A 139 -3.67 6.86 -38.68
CA GLU A 139 -3.14 8.17 -39.04
C GLU A 139 -1.73 8.05 -39.63
N GLN A 140 -1.46 8.51 -40.85
CA GLN A 140 -0.17 8.25 -41.51
C GLN A 140 0.91 9.25 -41.08
N GLU A 141 0.51 10.48 -40.79
CA GLU A 141 1.43 11.55 -40.41
C GLU A 141 1.81 11.44 -38.92
N THR A 142 3.11 11.61 -38.62
CA THR A 142 3.66 11.42 -37.27
C THR A 142 3.05 12.35 -36.23
N ALA A 143 2.91 13.64 -36.55
CA ALA A 143 2.40 14.65 -35.63
C ALA A 143 0.91 14.42 -35.25
N PRO A 144 -0.03 14.28 -36.20
CA PRO A 144 -1.43 14.00 -35.86
C PRO A 144 -1.58 12.62 -35.20
N ARG A 145 -0.79 11.61 -35.60
CA ARG A 145 -0.79 10.29 -34.94
C ARG A 145 -0.45 10.44 -33.45
N ALA A 146 0.61 11.17 -33.13
CA ALA A 146 1.02 11.45 -31.76
C ALA A 146 -0.06 12.21 -30.97
N ALA A 147 -0.67 13.24 -31.58
CA ALA A 147 -1.74 14.01 -30.96
C ALA A 147 -2.98 13.16 -30.67
N ARG A 148 -3.38 12.28 -31.60
CA ARG A 148 -4.50 11.34 -31.42
C ARG A 148 -4.26 10.34 -30.30
N LEU A 149 -3.02 9.87 -30.12
CA LEU A 149 -2.65 9.00 -28.99
C LEU A 149 -2.75 9.72 -27.64
N VAL A 150 -2.42 11.01 -27.59
CA VAL A 150 -2.63 11.84 -26.40
C VAL A 150 -4.12 12.03 -26.14
N GLU A 151 -4.90 12.37 -27.16
CA GLU A 151 -6.37 12.52 -27.09
C GLU A 151 -7.03 11.23 -26.57
N LEU A 152 -6.64 10.07 -27.10
CA LEU A 152 -7.10 8.76 -26.65
C LEU A 152 -6.94 8.61 -25.13
N VAL A 153 -5.74 8.89 -24.62
CA VAL A 153 -5.41 8.69 -23.20
C VAL A 153 -6.03 9.78 -22.31
N ARG A 154 -6.20 11.00 -22.82
CA ARG A 154 -6.77 12.13 -22.07
C ARG A 154 -8.29 12.06 -21.99
N ASP A 155 -8.93 11.90 -23.13
CA ASP A 155 -10.37 12.15 -23.30
C ASP A 155 -11.18 10.86 -23.33
N ARG A 156 -10.58 9.72 -23.69
CA ARG A 156 -11.30 8.45 -23.90
C ARG A 156 -11.10 7.41 -22.80
N VAL A 157 -10.15 7.62 -21.90
CA VAL A 157 -9.93 6.73 -20.75
C VAL A 157 -10.68 7.27 -19.53
N PRO A 158 -11.76 6.60 -19.05
CA PRO A 158 -12.53 7.10 -17.92
C PRO A 158 -11.69 7.23 -16.64
N ALA A 159 -11.91 8.27 -15.84
CA ALA A 159 -11.20 8.51 -14.57
C ALA A 159 -11.55 7.50 -13.46
N ASP A 160 -12.64 6.76 -13.63
CA ASP A 160 -13.15 5.75 -12.70
C ASP A 160 -12.15 4.60 -12.49
N PRO A 161 -11.84 4.21 -11.22
CA PRO A 161 -11.05 3.03 -10.89
C PRO A 161 -11.48 1.73 -11.58
N ALA A 162 -12.77 1.55 -11.88
CA ALA A 162 -13.25 0.35 -12.58
C ALA A 162 -12.57 0.14 -13.95
N HIS A 163 -12.10 1.23 -14.56
CA HIS A 163 -11.46 1.25 -15.87
C HIS A 163 -9.92 1.28 -15.79
N ASP A 164 -9.32 1.07 -14.61
CA ASP A 164 -7.86 1.16 -14.43
C ASP A 164 -7.09 0.14 -15.30
N ARG A 165 -7.67 -1.03 -15.57
CA ARG A 165 -7.07 -2.02 -16.50
C ARG A 165 -7.02 -1.49 -17.92
N ALA A 166 -8.13 -0.97 -18.43
CA ALA A 166 -8.23 -0.36 -19.76
C ALA A 166 -7.28 0.85 -19.86
N ALA A 167 -7.24 1.70 -18.82
CA ALA A 167 -6.32 2.82 -18.72
C ALA A 167 -4.85 2.37 -18.83
N SER A 168 -4.44 1.39 -18.02
CA SER A 168 -3.07 0.86 -18.05
C SER A 168 -2.68 0.30 -19.43
N ALA A 169 -3.62 -0.37 -20.10
CA ALA A 169 -3.43 -0.89 -21.45
C ALA A 169 -3.26 0.25 -22.45
N ALA A 170 -4.12 1.27 -22.40
CA ALA A 170 -4.05 2.46 -23.25
C ALA A 170 -2.71 3.19 -23.09
N TYR A 171 -2.27 3.49 -21.86
CA TYR A 171 -0.97 4.12 -21.60
C TYR A 171 0.19 3.29 -22.18
N MET A 172 0.15 1.96 -22.02
CA MET A 172 1.23 1.10 -22.50
C MET A 172 1.25 0.93 -24.01
N MET A 173 0.09 0.85 -24.68
CA MET A 173 0.00 0.77 -26.14
C MET A 173 0.36 2.12 -26.77
N ALA A 174 -0.17 3.23 -26.25
CA ALA A 174 0.15 4.56 -26.76
C ALA A 174 1.64 4.90 -26.61
N SER A 175 2.23 4.66 -25.42
CA SER A 175 3.68 4.85 -25.22
C SER A 175 4.53 3.89 -26.06
N ALA A 176 4.07 2.67 -26.34
CA ALA A 176 4.78 1.75 -27.23
C ALA A 176 4.78 2.23 -28.68
N THR A 177 3.64 2.76 -29.13
CA THR A 177 3.47 3.30 -30.48
C THR A 177 4.35 4.53 -30.65
N LEU A 178 4.34 5.48 -29.71
CA LEU A 178 5.21 6.66 -29.75
C LEU A 178 6.70 6.29 -29.78
N ARG A 179 7.12 5.21 -29.09
CA ARG A 179 8.51 4.72 -29.15
C ARG A 179 8.89 4.10 -30.49
N GLY A 180 7.92 3.67 -31.29
CA GLY A 180 8.14 3.18 -32.65
C GLY A 180 8.25 4.31 -33.68
N MET A 181 7.94 5.56 -33.32
CA MET A 181 8.01 6.74 -34.19
C MET A 181 9.39 7.41 -34.17
N PRO A 182 9.70 8.30 -35.12
CA PRO A 182 10.92 9.12 -35.10
C PRO A 182 10.98 9.99 -33.82
N GLN A 183 12.06 9.84 -33.03
CA GLN A 183 12.21 10.50 -31.72
C GLN A 183 12.82 11.92 -31.82
N ASP A 184 13.34 12.27 -32.99
CA ASP A 184 13.82 13.60 -33.35
C ASP A 184 12.66 14.61 -33.51
N ALA A 185 11.47 14.13 -33.88
CA ALA A 185 10.26 14.94 -33.94
C ALA A 185 9.86 15.49 -32.55
N PRO A 186 9.80 16.83 -32.35
CA PRO A 186 9.46 17.42 -31.06
C PRO A 186 8.03 17.08 -30.60
N GLU A 187 7.10 16.88 -31.53
CA GLU A 187 5.70 16.53 -31.25
C GLU A 187 5.59 15.15 -30.60
N VAL A 188 6.39 14.18 -31.08
CA VAL A 188 6.42 12.81 -30.52
C VAL A 188 6.96 12.82 -29.10
N ARG A 189 8.03 13.58 -28.85
CA ARG A 189 8.61 13.72 -27.50
C ARG A 189 7.63 14.38 -26.54
N ALA A 190 7.00 15.48 -26.96
CA ALA A 190 5.99 16.17 -26.15
C ALA A 190 4.81 15.24 -25.83
N ALA A 191 4.31 14.50 -26.82
CA ALA A 191 3.25 13.51 -26.62
C ALA A 191 3.67 12.39 -25.66
N ALA A 192 4.91 11.89 -25.77
CA ALA A 192 5.42 10.84 -24.89
C ALA A 192 5.52 11.32 -23.44
N GLU A 193 6.03 12.54 -23.22
CA GLU A 193 6.10 13.16 -21.91
C GLU A 193 4.70 13.38 -21.30
N GLU A 194 3.74 13.86 -22.08
CA GLU A 194 2.37 14.05 -21.61
C GLU A 194 1.71 12.72 -21.21
N ILE A 195 1.85 11.67 -22.03
CA ILE A 195 1.30 10.35 -21.72
C ILE A 195 1.96 9.77 -20.46
N GLU A 196 3.28 9.90 -20.31
CA GLU A 196 3.99 9.45 -19.11
C GLU A 196 3.58 10.25 -17.85
N LEU A 197 3.38 11.56 -17.98
CA LEU A 197 2.90 12.41 -16.89
C LEU A 197 1.51 11.97 -16.43
N ARG A 198 0.58 11.79 -17.37
CA ARG A 198 -0.78 11.32 -17.09
C ARG A 198 -0.77 9.93 -16.45
N HIS A 199 0.08 9.03 -16.94
CA HIS A 199 0.24 7.69 -16.40
C HIS A 199 0.74 7.72 -14.94
N ALA A 200 1.75 8.58 -14.66
CA ALA A 200 2.30 8.78 -13.33
C ALA A 200 1.35 9.52 -12.36
N CYS A 201 0.46 10.35 -12.90
CA CYS A 201 -0.57 11.01 -12.10
C CYS A 201 -1.69 10.06 -11.70
N ARG A 202 -2.10 9.15 -12.60
CA ARG A 202 -3.14 8.16 -12.31
C ARG A 202 -2.67 7.07 -11.35
N PHE A 203 -1.47 6.52 -11.57
CA PHE A 203 -0.96 5.39 -10.78
C PHE A 203 0.24 5.78 -9.91
N ALA A 204 0.49 5.01 -8.86
CA ALA A 204 1.65 5.15 -7.99
C ALA A 204 2.93 4.64 -8.70
N LEU A 205 3.39 5.38 -9.72
CA LEU A 205 4.65 5.14 -10.42
C LEU A 205 5.82 5.86 -9.73
N ARG A 206 7.06 5.53 -10.15
CA ARG A 206 8.28 6.17 -9.63
C ARG A 206 8.40 7.66 -10.00
N ARG A 207 7.79 8.08 -11.10
CA ARG A 207 7.83 9.48 -11.56
C ARG A 207 6.85 10.31 -10.72
N SER A 208 7.28 11.50 -10.29
CA SER A 208 6.44 12.41 -9.52
C SER A 208 5.33 13.00 -10.40
N CYS A 209 4.14 13.15 -9.83
CA CYS A 209 3.02 13.84 -10.46
C CYS A 209 2.89 15.24 -9.85
N PRO A 210 3.03 16.32 -10.64
CA PRO A 210 2.97 17.70 -10.12
C PRO A 210 1.58 18.09 -9.63
N THR A 211 0.52 17.47 -10.15
CA THR A 211 -0.87 17.75 -9.77
C THR A 211 -1.38 16.90 -8.62
N ARG A 212 -0.56 15.97 -8.08
CA ARG A 212 -0.96 15.13 -6.96
C ARG A 212 -0.99 15.99 -5.68
N PRO A 213 -2.14 16.10 -4.98
CA PRO A 213 -2.19 16.84 -3.74
C PRO A 213 -1.31 16.17 -2.70
N TRP A 214 -0.82 16.95 -1.73
CA TRP A 214 -0.07 16.38 -0.62
C TRP A 214 -0.98 15.51 0.25
N PRO A 215 -0.43 14.52 0.98
CA PRO A 215 -1.22 13.75 1.94
C PRO A 215 -1.95 14.69 2.92
N PRO A 216 -3.21 14.41 3.27
CA PRO A 216 -4.01 15.31 4.09
C PRO A 216 -3.32 15.57 5.43
N LEU A 217 -3.35 16.82 5.89
CA LEU A 217 -2.70 17.25 7.14
C LEU A 217 -3.10 16.38 8.33
N LEU A 218 -4.33 15.85 8.34
CA LEU A 218 -4.81 14.92 9.37
C LEU A 218 -3.91 13.70 9.54
N VAL A 219 -3.34 13.16 8.45
CA VAL A 219 -2.40 12.03 8.50
C VAL A 219 -1.14 12.41 9.26
N TRP A 220 -0.64 13.64 9.10
CA TRP A 220 0.52 14.14 9.84
C TRP A 220 0.18 14.43 11.30
N LEU A 221 -0.93 15.14 11.55
CA LEU A 221 -1.35 15.54 12.90
C LEU A 221 -1.71 14.36 13.79
N THR A 222 -2.24 13.27 13.24
CA THR A 222 -2.60 12.07 14.00
C THR A 222 -1.52 10.98 13.91
N GLY A 223 -0.88 10.84 12.76
CA GLY A 223 0.16 9.84 12.52
C GLY A 223 1.45 10.11 13.30
N VAL A 224 1.92 11.37 13.37
CA VAL A 224 3.16 11.70 14.09
C VAL A 224 3.00 11.41 15.60
N PRO A 225 1.96 11.89 16.31
CA PRO A 225 1.79 11.55 17.72
C PRO A 225 1.56 10.05 17.96
N ALA A 226 0.86 9.35 17.04
CA ALA A 226 0.70 7.90 17.13
C ALA A 226 2.06 7.18 17.05
N ALA A 227 2.90 7.55 16.09
CA ALA A 227 4.25 7.00 15.92
C ALA A 227 5.13 7.29 17.14
N LEU A 228 5.11 8.53 17.66
CA LEU A 228 5.85 8.90 18.87
C LEU A 228 5.39 8.11 20.10
N SER A 229 4.08 7.88 20.23
CA SER A 229 3.50 7.08 21.32
C SER A 229 3.95 5.62 21.24
N LEU A 230 3.98 5.04 20.03
CA LEU A 230 4.52 3.69 19.80
C LEU A 230 6.01 3.60 20.12
N LEU A 231 6.80 4.60 19.72
CA LEU A 231 8.23 4.68 20.05
C LEU A 231 8.46 4.78 21.57
N ALA A 232 7.65 5.57 22.27
CA ALA A 232 7.71 5.66 23.72
C ALA A 232 7.40 4.32 24.41
N LEU A 233 6.35 3.61 23.93
CA LEU A 233 6.01 2.27 24.41
C LEU A 233 7.11 1.25 24.13
N LEU A 234 7.72 1.30 22.94
CA LEU A 234 8.85 0.44 22.58
C LEU A 234 10.04 0.70 23.51
N GLY A 235 10.37 1.96 23.78
CA GLY A 235 11.42 2.35 24.71
C GLY A 235 11.15 1.85 26.14
N LEU A 236 9.91 1.97 26.63
CA LEU A 236 9.50 1.43 27.93
C LEU A 236 9.65 -0.10 27.99
N GLY A 237 9.26 -0.81 26.92
CA GLY A 237 9.42 -2.25 26.79
C GLY A 237 10.88 -2.70 26.82
N LEU A 238 11.75 -2.02 26.06
CA LEU A 238 13.20 -2.28 26.02
C LEU A 238 13.87 -1.99 27.38
N ALA A 239 13.49 -0.90 28.04
CA ALA A 239 14.01 -0.60 29.38
C ALA A 239 13.59 -1.65 30.41
N ALA A 240 12.34 -2.11 30.35
CA ALA A 240 11.82 -3.16 31.23
C ALA A 240 12.49 -4.52 30.99
N SER A 241 12.73 -4.90 29.73
CA SER A 241 13.42 -6.13 29.38
C SER A 241 14.89 -6.10 29.80
N ALA A 242 15.60 -5.00 29.57
CA ALA A 242 16.97 -4.81 30.03
C ALA A 242 17.10 -4.87 31.56
N ALA A 243 16.15 -4.29 32.30
CA ALA A 243 16.10 -4.38 33.76
C ALA A 243 15.79 -5.81 34.26
N ARG A 244 15.02 -6.58 33.50
CA ARG A 244 14.75 -8.00 33.80
C ARG A 244 15.99 -8.86 33.52
N TYR A 245 16.68 -8.60 32.41
CA TYR A 245 17.92 -9.28 32.04
C TYR A 245 19.02 -9.08 33.08
N ARG A 246 19.28 -7.83 33.49
CA ARG A 246 20.25 -7.51 34.56
C ARG A 246 19.96 -8.25 35.87
N ARG A 247 18.70 -8.23 36.31
CA ARG A 247 18.27 -8.96 37.52
C ARG A 247 18.42 -10.48 37.40
N TRP A 248 18.30 -11.03 36.19
CA TRP A 248 18.48 -12.46 35.95
C TRP A 248 19.96 -12.84 35.95
N THR A 249 20.84 -12.04 35.34
CA THR A 249 22.30 -12.28 35.34
C THR A 249 22.88 -12.19 36.76
N GLU A 250 22.41 -11.23 37.57
CA GLU A 250 22.83 -11.09 38.99
C GLU A 250 22.46 -12.31 39.85
N ARG A 251 21.37 -13.02 39.52
CA ARG A 251 20.93 -14.23 40.24
C ARG A 251 21.66 -15.51 39.83
N ARG A 252 22.27 -15.55 38.64
CA ARG A 252 23.05 -16.71 38.16
C ARG A 252 24.53 -16.62 38.48
N GLY A 253 25.04 -15.42 38.77
CA GLY A 253 26.43 -15.20 39.16
C GLY A 253 26.69 -15.32 40.67
N ARG A 254 25.66 -15.61 41.47
CA ARG A 254 25.76 -16.05 42.87
C ARG A 254 25.40 -17.53 42.92
#